data_AF-A0A356ITT1-F1
#
_entry.id   AF-A0A356ITT1-F1
#
_cell.length_a   1.000
_cell.length_b   1.000
_cell.length_c   1.000
_cell.angle_alpha   90.00
_cell.angle_beta   90.00
_cell.angle_gamma   90.00
#
_symmetry.space_group_name_H-M   'P 1'
#
loop_
_entity.id
_entity.type
_entity.pdbx_description
1 polymer ?
#
loop_
_entity_poly.entity_id
_entity_poly.type
_entity_poly.pdbx_seq_one_letter_code
_entity_poly.pdbx_strand_id
1 'polypeptide(L)' 'DPDIIMVGEIRNLETANMAIQAALTGHLVISTLHTNDAPSAIVRLTDLGVPSYMISATLLGVMAQRLVRTLCPH' A
#
# COMPACT_ATOMS: atom_id res chain seq x y z
N ASP A 1 7.39 16.63 12.48
CA ASP A 1 6.94 15.39 13.11
C ASP A 1 5.56 15.08 12.53
N PRO A 2 5.47 14.16 11.54
CA PRO A 2 4.20 13.85 10.90
C PRO A 2 3.46 12.74 11.66
N ASP A 3 2.15 12.85 11.85
CA ASP A 3 1.34 11.71 12.32
C ASP A 3 0.98 10.75 11.16
N ILE A 4 0.94 11.29 9.94
CA ILE A 4 0.51 10.60 8.72
C ILE A 4 1.53 10.89 7.60
N ILE A 5 1.95 9.85 6.90
CA ILE A 5 2.87 9.92 5.76
C ILE A 5 2.17 9.37 4.53
N MET A 6 2.21 10.12 3.42
CA MET A 6 1.73 9.66 2.11
C MET A 6 2.92 9.47 1.17
N VAL A 7 3.10 8.25 0.68
CA VAL A 7 4.07 7.91 -0.35
C VAL A 7 3.30 7.64 -1.63
N GLY A 8 3.58 8.38 -2.71
CA GLY A 8 2.78 8.30 -3.95
C GLY A 8 2.55 6.87 -4.44
N GLU A 9 3.62 6.11 -4.62
CA GLU A 9 3.58 4.67 -4.97
C GLU A 9 4.81 3.93 -4.42
N ILE A 10 4.67 2.63 -4.14
CA ILE A 10 5.79 1.74 -3.79
C ILE A 10 6.24 0.97 -5.04
N ARG A 11 7.38 1.37 -5.61
CA ARG A 11 7.89 0.77 -6.86
C ARG A 11 8.94 -0.31 -6.66
N ASN A 12 9.67 -0.24 -5.54
CA ASN A 12 10.85 -1.04 -5.26
C ASN A 12 10.93 -1.38 -3.76
N LEU A 13 11.82 -2.32 -3.43
CA LEU A 13 12.03 -2.79 -2.05
C LEU A 13 12.47 -1.68 -1.11
N GLU A 14 13.32 -0.77 -1.58
CA GLU A 14 13.83 0.34 -0.78
C GLU A 14 12.68 1.23 -0.28
N THR A 15 11.79 1.65 -1.18
CA THR A 15 10.61 2.47 -0.82
C THR A 15 9.67 1.69 0.09
N ALA A 16 9.48 0.39 -0.17
CA ALA A 16 8.65 -0.48 0.69
C ALA A 16 9.20 -0.55 2.12
N ASN A 17 10.52 -0.73 2.25
CA ASN A 17 11.18 -0.79 3.56
C ASN A 17 11.05 0.54 4.30
N MET A 18 11.23 1.68 3.63
CA MET A 18 11.02 2.99 4.25
C MET A 18 9.58 3.16 4.78
N ALA A 19 8.58 2.78 3.99
CA ALA A 19 7.18 2.83 4.39
C ALA A 19 6.88 1.92 5.60
N ILE A 20 7.41 0.69 5.60
CA ILE A 20 7.26 -0.27 6.69
C ILE A 20 7.93 0.23 7.97
N GLN A 21 9.13 0.78 7.89
CA GLN A 21 9.82 1.34 9.06
C GLN A 21 9.08 2.54 9.64
N ALA A 22 8.52 3.40 8.80
CA ALA A 22 7.66 4.49 9.26
C ALA A 22 6.40 3.96 9.98
N ALA A 23 5.75 2.93 9.43
CA ALA A 23 4.59 2.30 10.06
C ALA A 23 4.92 1.67 11.42
N LEU A 24 6.05 0.96 11.52
CA LEU A 24 6.52 0.33 12.78
C LEU A 24 6.89 1.34 13.87
N THR A 25 7.20 2.58 13.49
CA THR A 25 7.56 3.66 14.42
C THR A 25 6.36 4.54 14.80
N GLY A 26 5.13 4.12 14.46
CA GLY A 26 3.89 4.75 14.92
C GLY A 26 3.26 5.74 13.95
N HIS A 27 3.74 5.81 12.70
CA HIS A 27 3.16 6.67 11.68
C HIS A 27 2.09 5.94 10.88
N LEU A 28 0.96 6.58 10.58
CA LEU A 28 0.02 6.04 9.60
C LEU A 28 0.59 6.28 8.19
N VAL A 29 0.88 5.21 7.47
CA VAL A 29 1.43 5.30 6.10
C VAL A 29 0.36 4.95 5.07
N ILE A 30 0.17 5.81 4.08
CA ILE A 30 -0.71 5.58 2.94
C ILE A 30 0.13 5.55 1.67
N SER A 31 -0.09 4.54 0.82
CA SER A 31 0.56 4.45 -0.48
C SER A 31 -0.29 3.70 -1.50
N THR A 32 0.17 3.63 -2.73
CA THR A 32 -0.50 2.93 -3.83
C THR A 32 0.39 1.86 -4.44
N LEU A 33 -0.25 0.84 -5.01
CA LEU A 33 0.36 -0.25 -5.77
C LEU A 33 -0.50 -0.54 -7.00
N HIS A 34 0.14 -0.79 -8.12
CA HIS A 34 -0.54 -1.20 -9.35
C HIS A 34 -0.82 -2.70 -9.34
N THR A 35 -1.94 -3.10 -8.74
CA THR A 35 -2.42 -4.49 -8.71
C THR A 35 -3.89 -4.57 -9.10
N ASN A 36 -4.34 -5.72 -9.58
CA ASN A 36 -5.70 -5.89 -10.13
C ASN A 36 -6.78 -6.06 -9.05
N ASP A 37 -6.39 -6.50 -7.85
CA ASP A 37 -7.27 -6.75 -6.71
C ASP A 37 -6.49 -6.58 -5.39
N ALA A 38 -7.22 -6.56 -4.27
CA ALA A 38 -6.64 -6.26 -2.97
C ALA A 38 -5.65 -7.34 -2.49
N PRO A 39 -5.94 -8.66 -2.57
CA PRO A 39 -4.98 -9.69 -2.17
C PRO A 39 -3.66 -9.64 -2.97
N SER A 40 -3.72 -9.29 -4.25
CA SER A 40 -2.53 -9.17 -5.10
C SER A 40 -1.54 -8.11 -4.61
N ALA A 41 -1.96 -7.13 -3.81
CA ALA A 41 -1.05 -6.17 -3.19
C ALA A 41 -0.07 -6.84 -2.21
N ILE A 42 -0.51 -7.86 -1.46
CA ILE A 42 0.34 -8.62 -0.53
C ILE A 42 1.37 -9.45 -1.32
N VAL A 43 0.91 -10.10 -2.40
CA VAL A 43 1.79 -10.84 -3.32
C VAL A 43 2.83 -9.88 -3.92
N ARG A 44 2.40 -8.70 -4.39
CA ARG A 44 3.30 -7.71 -4.96
C ARG A 44 4.38 -7.23 -3.98
N LEU A 45 4.02 -6.97 -2.72
CA LEU A 45 5.00 -6.62 -1.68
C LEU A 45 5.99 -7.77 -1.43
N THR A 46 5.49 -9.01 -1.44
CA THR A 46 6.34 -10.20 -1.31
C THR A 46 7.29 -10.36 -2.49
N ASP A 47 6.81 -10.13 -3.72
CA ASP A 47 7.62 -10.16 -4.96
C ASP A 47 8.70 -9.06 -4.99
N LEU A 48 8.43 -7.91 -4.37
CA LEU A 48 9.44 -6.86 -4.16
C LEU A 48 10.53 -7.29 -3.17
N GLY A 49 10.30 -8.35 -2.38
CA GLY A 49 11.24 -8.86 -1.39
C GLY A 49 10.89 -8.49 0.05
N VAL A 50 9.69 -7.98 0.32
CA VAL A 50 9.25 -7.71 1.69
C VAL A 50 8.90 -9.04 2.37
N PRO A 51 9.52 -9.39 3.51
CA PRO A 51 9.15 -10.56 4.29
C PRO A 51 7.70 -10.51 4.77
N SER A 52 7.00 -11.64 4.66
CA SER A 52 5.57 -11.74 4.99
C SER A 52 5.24 -11.37 6.43
N TYR A 53 6.17 -11.59 7.38
CA TYR A 53 5.97 -11.18 8.78
C TYR A 53 5.93 -9.65 8.95
N MET A 54 6.68 -8.89 8.14
CA MET A 54 6.64 -7.43 8.18
C MET A 54 5.35 -6.88 7.56
N ILE A 55 4.87 -7.51 6.48
CA ILE A 55 3.57 -7.17 5.89
C ILE A 55 2.46 -7.43 6.90
N SER A 56 2.45 -8.61 7.53
CA SER A 56 1.47 -8.98 8.57
C SER A 56 1.48 -8.02 9.76
N ALA A 57 2.66 -7.54 10.17
CA ALA A 57 2.79 -6.64 11.31
C ALA A 57 2.38 -5.19 11.02
N THR A 58 2.40 -4.74 9.76
CA THR A 58 2.22 -3.32 9.40
C THR A 58 0.98 -3.02 8.56
N LEU A 59 0.48 -3.99 7.80
CA LEU A 59 -0.61 -3.77 6.87
C LEU A 59 -1.96 -3.74 7.61
N LEU A 60 -2.59 -2.56 7.65
CA LEU A 60 -3.94 -2.41 8.21
C LEU A 60 -5.05 -2.84 7.23
N GLY A 61 -4.86 -2.59 5.93
CA GLY A 61 -5.85 -2.92 4.91
C GLY A 61 -5.41 -2.54 3.51
N VAL A 62 -6.10 -3.10 2.51
CA VAL A 62 -5.89 -2.80 1.09
C VAL A 62 -7.23 -2.46 0.45
N MET A 63 -7.29 -1.35 -0.28
CA MET A 63 -8.45 -0.93 -1.06
C MET A 63 -8.18 -1.17 -2.55
N ALA A 64 -8.90 -2.12 -3.15
CA ALA A 64 -8.95 -2.25 -4.60
C ALA A 64 -10.04 -1.32 -5.15
N GLN A 65 -9.65 -0.34 -5.96
CA GLN A 65 -10.57 0.67 -6.49
C GLN A 65 -10.68 0.57 -8.02
N ARG A 66 -11.91 0.67 -8.52
CA ARG A 66 -12.20 0.88 -9.94
C ARG A 66 -13.14 2.07 -10.08
N LEU A 67 -12.92 2.88 -11.11
CA LEU A 67 -13.83 3.96 -11.48
C LEU A 67 -14.79 3.44 -12.55
N VAL A 68 -16.08 3.62 -12.31
CA VAL A 68 -17.13 3.32 -13.28
C VAL A 68 -17.70 4.64 -13.79
N ARG A 69 -18.10 4.66 -15.07
CA ARG A 69 -18.76 5.84 -15.63
C ARG A 69 -20.15 5.97 -15.01
N THR A 70 -20.51 7.18 -14.63
CA THR A 70 -21.90 7.52 -14.32
C THR A 70 -22.68 7.62 -15.63
N LEU A 71 -23.93 7.13 -15.63
CA LEU A 71 -24.80 7.29 -16.79
C LEU A 71 -25.25 8.75 -16.89
N CYS A 72 -25.46 9.23 -18.11
CA CYS A 72 -26.11 10.51 -18.35
C CYS A 72 -27.52 10.47 -17.71
N PRO A 73 -27.93 11.50 -16.94
CA PRO A 73 -29.26 11.54 -16.32
C PRO A 73 -30.40 11.83 -17.32
N HIS A 74 -30.07 12.06 -18.59
CA HIS A 74 -30.98 12.38 -19.70
C HIS A 74 -30.84 11.34 -20.81
#